data_AF-A0A835T247-F1
#
_entry.id   AF-A0A835T247-F1
#
_cell.length_a   1.000
_cell.length_b   1.000
_cell.length_c   1.000
_cell.angle_alpha   90.00
_cell.angle_beta   90.00
_cell.angle_gamma   90.00
#
_symmetry.space_group_name_H-M   'P 1'
#
loop_
_entity.id
_entity.type
_entity.pdbx_description
1 polymer ?
#
loop_
_entity_poly.entity_id
_entity_poly.type
_entity_poly.pdbx_seq_one_letter_code
_entity_poly.pdbx_strand_id
1 'polypeptide(L)'
;MKLWLLLLVPLVALIGYFASELTRVDLLLVGTVTIDVVDDGSRPAGGAVSYAASIVRAYGIRACVVTVAGADADLTVFNGHELHVVPAPSTLTFEHTYTWFGHQRKLRVTANPNVTLSRAHVPRHCQRARTVILGPLTQHELDAGSFLEYDGVWDALVRGRQHVGLMAQGFQRRLGPDGRVLPLLTPSPQLLAGLGRSRRVSLFLSDVETEPWAEDWLGLVVGSAERVLITRGSAGATEYNDTGVHDIHIVPVDKVRDTNGAGDTFATGYMLALSRGMADPGAHASWAASRAVMQPQSCKPHCAGDLIEGHVPAWGAGAKLLAAAQDLGSMARGLLDRGLREGLAAALHLRELPAGTLTQMAAKAGLGPHGPRHGAGGKQKGAGGAGSGGKLAAGLEDEDDDDDDDEVVMTVATVTL
;
A
#
# COMPACT_ATOMS: atom_id res chain seq x y z
N MET A 1 -36.07 -19.03 28.96
CA MET A 1 -35.07 -17.95 28.79
C MET A 1 -35.81 -16.65 28.45
N LYS A 2 -35.59 -15.56 29.21
CA LYS A 2 -36.31 -14.29 28.99
C LYS A 2 -35.82 -13.64 27.69
N LEU A 3 -36.74 -13.33 26.77
CA LEU A 3 -36.49 -12.72 25.45
C LEU A 3 -35.58 -11.48 25.51
N TRP A 4 -35.58 -10.76 26.63
CA TRP A 4 -34.73 -9.59 26.87
C TRP A 4 -33.23 -9.92 26.98
N LEU A 5 -32.85 -11.12 27.46
CA LEU A 5 -31.44 -11.56 27.45
C LEU A 5 -30.90 -11.76 26.02
N LEU A 6 -31.76 -12.12 25.07
CA LEU A 6 -31.39 -12.30 23.65
C LEU A 6 -31.14 -10.96 22.94
N LEU A 7 -31.75 -9.87 23.42
CA LEU A 7 -31.55 -8.51 22.89
C LEU A 7 -30.40 -7.76 23.58
N LEU A 8 -30.01 -8.18 24.78
CA LEU A 8 -28.96 -7.52 25.57
C LEU A 8 -27.56 -7.73 24.96
N VAL A 9 -27.28 -8.95 24.49
CA VAL A 9 -26.00 -9.33 23.86
C VAL A 9 -25.70 -8.49 22.60
N PRO A 10 -26.60 -8.40 21.60
CA PRO A 10 -26.35 -7.58 20.41
C PRO A 10 -26.28 -6.08 20.74
N LEU A 11 -27.03 -5.59 21.72
CA LEU A 11 -26.95 -4.20 22.17
C LEU A 11 -25.58 -3.87 22.79
N VAL A 12 -25.08 -4.74 23.69
CA VAL A 12 -23.75 -4.58 24.30
C VAL A 12 -22.65 -4.67 23.24
N ALA A 13 -22.77 -5.60 22.28
CA ALA A 13 -21.83 -5.71 21.17
C ALA A 13 -21.82 -4.46 20.28
N LEU A 14 -23.00 -3.89 20.00
CA LEU A 14 -23.14 -2.66 19.22
C LEU A 14 -22.52 -1.46 19.95
N ILE A 15 -22.80 -1.30 21.25
CA ILE A 15 -22.19 -0.27 22.09
C ILE A 15 -20.67 -0.43 22.12
N GLY A 16 -20.17 -1.66 22.30
CA GLY A 16 -18.74 -1.97 22.28
C GLY A 16 -18.10 -1.65 20.93
N TYR A 17 -18.78 -1.90 19.82
CA TYR A 17 -18.33 -1.53 18.48
C TYR A 17 -18.20 -0.01 18.34
N PHE A 18 -19.25 0.76 18.65
CA PHE A 18 -19.20 2.22 18.55
C PHE A 18 -18.17 2.84 19.50
N ALA A 19 -18.05 2.32 20.73
CA ALA A 19 -17.00 2.74 21.66
C ALA A 19 -15.61 2.47 21.09
N SER A 20 -15.38 1.27 20.56
CA SER A 20 -14.12 0.91 19.92
C SER A 20 -13.82 1.80 18.72
N GLU A 21 -14.81 2.13 17.91
CA GLU A 21 -14.68 3.01 16.76
C GLU A 21 -14.38 4.45 17.17
N LEU A 22 -15.00 4.98 18.22
CA LEU A 22 -14.70 6.32 18.76
C LEU A 22 -13.28 6.45 19.29
N THR A 23 -12.72 5.37 19.85
CA THR A 23 -11.34 5.31 20.36
C THR A 23 -10.31 4.90 19.33
N ARG A 24 -10.74 4.57 18.10
CA ARG A 24 -9.87 4.09 17.04
C ARG A 24 -8.93 5.21 16.59
N VAL A 25 -7.66 4.88 16.39
CA VAL A 25 -6.68 5.81 15.82
C VAL A 25 -7.17 6.27 14.44
N ASP A 26 -7.12 7.57 14.18
CA ASP A 26 -7.62 8.11 12.91
C ASP A 26 -6.68 7.78 11.75
N LEU A 27 -5.37 7.92 11.98
CA LEU A 27 -4.37 7.83 10.92
C LEU A 27 -3.08 7.17 11.40
N LEU A 28 -2.57 6.25 10.58
CA LEU A 28 -1.25 5.67 10.68
C LEU A 28 -0.42 6.08 9.46
N LEU A 29 0.76 6.64 9.69
CA LEU A 29 1.77 6.93 8.67
C LEU A 29 2.94 5.96 8.86
N VAL A 30 3.37 5.31 7.79
CA VAL A 30 4.53 4.39 7.82
C VAL A 30 5.46 4.71 6.65
N GLY A 31 6.72 4.95 6.95
CA GLY A 31 7.75 5.21 5.95
C GLY A 31 9.02 5.71 6.62
N THR A 32 10.11 5.77 5.86
CA THR A 32 11.41 6.19 6.37
C THR A 32 11.57 7.71 6.25
N VAL A 33 11.98 8.37 7.33
CA VAL A 33 12.39 9.78 7.28
C VAL A 33 13.74 9.87 6.58
N THR A 34 13.92 10.91 5.77
CA THR A 34 15.18 11.12 5.05
C THR A 34 15.85 12.41 5.45
N ILE A 35 17.14 12.48 5.11
CA ILE A 35 17.85 13.75 4.98
C ILE A 35 17.93 14.06 3.49
N ASP A 36 17.31 15.15 3.06
CA ASP A 36 17.39 15.61 1.67
C ASP A 36 18.49 16.66 1.57
N VAL A 37 19.59 16.35 0.89
CA VAL A 37 20.70 17.27 0.66
C VAL A 37 20.39 18.12 -0.57
N VAL A 38 20.34 19.43 -0.37
CA VAL A 38 20.01 20.45 -1.37
C VAL A 38 21.28 21.18 -1.83
N ASP A 39 21.29 21.71 -3.05
CA ASP A 39 22.43 22.45 -3.62
C ASP A 39 22.92 23.63 -2.76
N ASP A 40 22.04 24.26 -1.97
CA ASP A 40 22.39 25.35 -1.04
C ASP A 40 23.07 24.86 0.25
N GLY A 41 23.30 23.55 0.37
CA GLY A 41 23.88 22.89 1.54
C GLY A 41 22.88 22.61 2.67
N SER A 42 21.62 23.03 2.52
CA SER A 42 20.58 22.69 3.49
C SER A 42 20.28 21.19 3.48
N ARG A 43 19.88 20.68 4.65
CA ARG A 43 19.62 19.25 4.90
C ARG A 43 18.27 19.05 5.58
N PRO A 44 17.15 19.54 5.02
CA PRO A 44 15.83 19.37 5.61
C PRO A 44 15.46 17.89 5.76
N ALA A 45 14.58 17.62 6.72
CA ALA A 45 13.90 16.34 6.82
C ALA A 45 13.06 16.10 5.56
N GLY A 46 13.22 14.96 4.92
CA GLY A 46 12.49 14.57 3.73
C GLY A 46 11.74 13.26 3.90
N GLY A 47 11.38 12.68 2.76
CA GLY A 47 10.73 11.39 2.68
C GLY A 47 9.21 11.50 2.80
N ALA A 48 8.52 10.57 2.14
CA ALA A 48 7.07 10.60 1.97
C ALA A 48 6.31 10.69 3.30
N VAL A 49 6.83 10.02 4.35
CA VAL A 49 6.27 10.06 5.70
C VAL A 49 6.33 11.46 6.34
N SER A 50 7.38 12.23 6.07
CA SER A 50 7.59 13.57 6.63
C SER A 50 6.68 14.59 5.96
N TYR A 51 6.54 14.49 4.63
CA TYR A 51 5.54 15.26 3.89
C TYR A 51 4.14 14.93 4.42
N ALA A 52 3.78 13.64 4.49
CA ALA A 52 2.48 13.23 5.01
C ALA A 52 2.22 13.75 6.42
N ALA A 53 3.20 13.67 7.33
CA ALA A 53 3.07 14.18 8.70
C ALA A 53 2.78 15.68 8.75
N SER A 54 3.53 16.49 7.99
CA SER A 54 3.31 17.94 7.91
C SER A 54 1.88 18.28 7.47
N ILE A 55 1.41 17.63 6.39
CA ILE A 55 0.05 17.83 5.86
C ILE A 55 -1.00 17.38 6.89
N VAL A 56 -0.82 16.22 7.51
CA VAL A 56 -1.75 15.68 8.51
C VAL A 56 -1.87 16.60 9.71
N ARG A 57 -0.76 17.16 10.19
CA ARG A 57 -0.75 18.16 11.25
C ARG A 57 -1.51 19.42 10.84
N ALA A 58 -1.33 19.91 9.61
CA ALA A 58 -2.04 21.07 9.08
C ALA A 58 -3.57 20.87 9.04
N TYR A 59 -4.04 19.62 9.01
CA TYR A 59 -5.47 19.25 9.09
C TYR A 59 -5.95 19.07 10.55
N GLY A 60 -5.11 19.38 11.54
CA GLY A 60 -5.40 19.22 12.96
C GLY A 60 -5.46 17.77 13.43
N ILE A 61 -4.83 16.83 12.70
CA ILE A 61 -4.86 15.40 13.03
C ILE A 61 -3.57 15.01 13.77
N ARG A 62 -3.73 14.26 14.86
CA ARG A 62 -2.63 13.54 15.51
C ARG A 62 -2.57 12.11 14.96
N ALA A 63 -1.57 11.80 14.14
CA ALA A 63 -1.34 10.45 13.64
C ALA A 63 -0.45 9.61 14.56
N CYS A 64 -0.54 8.28 14.43
CA CYS A 64 0.58 7.40 14.74
C CYS A 64 1.56 7.44 13.57
N VAL A 65 2.84 7.69 13.84
CA VAL A 65 3.91 7.70 12.84
C VAL A 65 4.91 6.61 13.20
N VAL A 66 5.19 5.72 12.25
CA VAL A 66 6.23 4.69 12.39
C VAL A 66 7.29 4.94 11.35
N THR A 67 8.51 5.21 11.79
CA THR A 67 9.61 5.60 10.90
C THR A 67 10.94 4.98 11.28
N VAL A 68 11.86 4.89 10.31
CA VAL A 68 13.26 4.50 10.54
C VAL A 68 14.11 5.76 10.59
N ALA A 69 14.96 5.89 11.60
CA ALA A 69 15.85 7.04 11.73
C ALA A 69 17.19 6.65 12.37
N GLY A 70 18.26 7.28 11.89
CA GLY A 70 19.54 7.35 12.59
C GLY A 70 19.57 8.49 13.61
N ALA A 71 20.65 8.58 14.38
CA ALA A 71 20.84 9.63 15.38
C ALA A 71 20.98 11.05 14.78
N ASP A 72 21.21 11.13 13.47
CA ASP A 72 21.41 12.34 12.69
C ASP A 72 20.12 12.90 12.04
N ALA A 73 18.98 12.20 12.18
CA ALA A 73 17.70 12.64 11.62
C ALA A 73 17.10 13.82 12.39
N ASP A 74 16.60 14.83 11.67
CA ASP A 74 15.68 15.82 12.23
C ASP A 74 14.25 15.23 12.28
N LEU A 75 13.74 15.07 13.50
CA LEU A 75 12.42 14.49 13.77
C LEU A 75 11.37 15.55 14.13
N THR A 76 11.71 16.84 14.08
CA THR A 76 10.81 17.94 14.48
C THR A 76 9.54 18.02 13.64
N VAL A 77 9.57 17.53 12.40
CA VAL A 77 8.40 17.41 11.52
C VAL A 77 7.28 16.55 12.14
N PHE A 78 7.63 15.62 13.01
CA PHE A 78 6.67 14.73 13.67
C PHE A 78 6.11 15.30 14.98
N ASN A 79 6.49 16.51 15.38
CA ASN A 79 5.98 17.16 16.58
C ASN A 79 4.45 17.30 16.51
N GLY A 80 3.77 16.85 17.56
CA GLY A 80 2.29 16.79 17.61
C GLY A 80 1.71 15.42 17.24
N HIS A 81 2.51 14.51 16.68
CA HIS A 81 2.13 13.12 16.43
C HIS A 81 2.56 12.16 17.55
N GLU A 82 2.05 10.94 17.51
CA GLU A 82 2.58 9.81 18.28
C GLU A 82 3.67 9.13 17.45
N LEU A 83 4.94 9.42 17.75
CA LEU A 83 6.08 8.95 16.97
C LEU A 83 6.68 7.66 17.55
N HIS A 84 6.87 6.67 16.68
CA HIS A 84 7.55 5.41 16.96
C HIS A 84 8.74 5.27 16.01
N VAL A 85 9.95 5.38 16.55
CA VAL A 85 11.19 5.29 15.78
C VAL A 85 11.75 3.87 15.87
N VAL A 86 11.99 3.27 14.71
CA VAL A 86 12.84 2.09 14.56
C VAL A 86 14.27 2.57 14.35
N PRO A 87 15.19 2.37 15.31
CA PRO A 87 16.53 2.90 15.22
C PRO A 87 17.33 2.23 14.09
N ALA A 88 18.15 3.01 13.39
CA ALA A 88 19.06 2.55 12.35
C ALA A 88 20.47 3.14 12.55
N PRO A 89 21.52 2.51 11.97
CA PRO A 89 22.89 3.04 12.08
C PRO A 89 23.09 4.36 11.32
N SER A 90 22.28 4.65 10.31
CA SER A 90 22.29 5.89 9.54
C SER A 90 20.88 6.25 9.08
N THR A 91 20.66 7.53 8.78
CA THR A 91 19.41 7.99 8.16
C THR A 91 19.50 7.88 6.64
N LEU A 92 18.41 7.43 6.01
CA LEU A 92 18.31 7.39 4.55
C LEU A 92 18.55 8.79 3.99
N THR A 93 19.53 8.95 3.11
CA THR A 93 19.95 10.27 2.62
C THR A 93 19.85 10.33 1.11
N PHE A 94 19.08 11.30 0.61
CA PHE A 94 18.98 11.62 -0.81
C PHE A 94 19.75 12.89 -1.11
N GLU A 95 20.56 12.86 -2.14
CA GLU A 95 21.26 14.03 -2.68
C GLU A 95 20.63 14.40 -4.02
N HIS A 96 20.18 15.65 -4.12
CA HIS A 96 19.63 16.22 -5.34
C HIS A 96 20.75 16.93 -6.08
N THR A 97 21.09 16.48 -7.28
CA THR A 97 21.97 17.24 -8.19
C THR A 97 21.17 17.75 -9.37
N TYR A 98 21.15 19.07 -9.56
CA TYR A 98 20.58 19.72 -10.73
C TYR A 98 21.69 19.98 -11.75
N THR A 99 21.59 19.40 -12.95
CA THR A 99 22.53 19.74 -14.04
C THR A 99 22.04 20.97 -14.79
N TRP A 100 22.84 22.05 -14.82
CA TRP A 100 22.53 23.34 -15.45
C TRP A 100 22.10 23.27 -16.93
N PHE A 101 22.52 22.23 -17.67
CA PHE A 101 22.28 22.09 -19.12
C PHE A 101 21.14 21.16 -19.52
N GLY A 102 20.46 20.54 -18.56
CA GLY A 102 19.33 19.68 -18.87
C GLY A 102 18.50 19.55 -17.62
N HIS A 103 17.21 19.88 -17.71
CA HIS A 103 16.20 19.89 -16.65
C HIS A 103 15.97 18.53 -15.94
N GLN A 104 16.97 17.65 -15.90
CA GLN A 104 16.94 16.35 -15.27
C GLN A 104 17.48 16.44 -13.86
N ARG A 105 16.58 16.23 -12.89
CA ARG A 105 16.91 16.02 -11.49
C ARG A 105 17.62 14.67 -11.35
N LYS A 106 18.88 14.66 -10.96
CA LYS A 106 19.57 13.42 -10.59
C LYS A 106 19.41 13.23 -9.09
N LEU A 107 18.75 12.14 -8.71
CA LEU A 107 18.68 11.69 -7.32
C LEU A 107 19.73 10.62 -7.09
N ARG A 108 20.50 10.78 -6.00
CA ARG A 108 21.45 9.78 -5.54
C ARG A 108 21.18 9.44 -4.08
N VAL A 109 21.14 8.15 -3.76
CA VAL A 109 21.13 7.68 -2.37
C VAL A 109 22.57 7.58 -1.88
N THR A 110 22.90 8.29 -0.81
CA THR A 110 24.25 8.32 -0.23
C THR A 110 24.38 7.55 1.08
N ALA A 111 23.25 7.29 1.76
CA ALA A 111 23.17 6.43 2.93
C ALA A 111 21.85 5.66 2.91
N ASN A 112 21.88 4.37 3.23
CA ASN A 112 20.69 3.51 3.34
C ASN A 112 20.69 2.81 4.71
N PRO A 113 19.62 2.91 5.51
CA PRO A 113 19.54 2.30 6.83
C PRO A 113 19.54 0.76 6.80
N ASN A 114 19.23 0.13 5.65
CA ASN A 114 19.04 -1.32 5.51
C ASN A 114 18.02 -1.91 6.50
N VAL A 115 16.97 -1.14 6.79
CA VAL A 115 15.84 -1.58 7.62
C VAL A 115 14.57 -1.61 6.77
N THR A 116 13.91 -2.76 6.73
CA THR A 116 12.59 -2.92 6.10
C THR A 116 11.51 -2.76 7.16
N LEU A 117 10.77 -1.65 7.12
CA LEU A 117 9.57 -1.48 7.92
C LEU A 117 8.53 -2.51 7.51
N SER A 118 7.85 -3.03 8.51
CA SER A 118 6.77 -3.98 8.34
C SER A 118 5.75 -3.71 9.42
N ARG A 119 4.58 -4.31 9.30
CA ARG A 119 3.53 -4.14 10.29
C ARG A 119 3.90 -4.58 11.70
N ALA A 120 4.85 -5.50 11.85
CA ALA A 120 5.34 -5.94 13.16
C ALA A 120 5.97 -4.77 13.97
N HIS A 121 6.48 -3.75 13.29
CA HIS A 121 7.03 -2.54 13.90
C HIS A 121 5.95 -1.57 14.39
N VAL A 122 4.69 -1.77 14.00
CA VAL A 122 3.59 -0.87 14.35
C VAL A 122 2.99 -1.27 15.70
N PRO A 123 2.85 -0.34 16.66
CA PRO A 123 2.15 -0.59 17.92
C PRO A 123 0.74 -1.12 17.70
N ARG A 124 0.30 -2.06 18.55
CA ARG A 124 -0.97 -2.77 18.38
C ARG A 124 -2.19 -1.85 18.30
N HIS A 125 -2.23 -0.74 19.04
CA HIS A 125 -3.35 0.22 18.97
C HIS A 125 -3.33 1.03 17.66
N CYS A 126 -2.15 1.36 17.14
CA CYS A 126 -2.00 2.05 15.85
C CYS A 126 -2.30 1.14 14.64
N GLN A 127 -2.11 -0.18 14.76
CA GLN A 127 -2.44 -1.13 13.68
C GLN A 127 -3.92 -1.10 13.28
N ARG A 128 -4.79 -0.65 14.20
CA ARG A 128 -6.22 -0.48 13.96
C ARG A 128 -6.55 0.92 13.43
N ALA A 129 -5.61 1.71 12.91
CA ALA A 129 -5.95 3.04 12.40
C ALA A 129 -7.05 2.99 11.32
N ARG A 130 -7.90 4.02 11.21
CA ARG A 130 -8.95 4.09 10.16
C ARG A 130 -8.34 4.24 8.77
N THR A 131 -7.35 5.12 8.66
CA THR A 131 -6.60 5.35 7.44
C THR A 131 -5.15 4.98 7.68
N VAL A 132 -4.53 4.32 6.70
CA VAL A 132 -3.12 3.95 6.69
C VAL A 132 -2.49 4.54 5.44
N ILE A 133 -1.38 5.28 5.59
CA ILE A 133 -0.59 5.80 4.48
C ILE A 133 0.79 5.18 4.55
N LEU A 134 1.15 4.49 3.48
CA LEU A 134 2.42 3.80 3.29
C LEU A 134 3.27 4.60 2.30
N GLY A 135 4.41 5.11 2.77
CA GLY A 135 5.32 5.98 2.02
C GLY A 135 6.73 5.39 1.86
N PRO A 136 6.91 4.33 1.05
CA PRO A 136 8.24 3.82 0.71
C PRO A 136 9.00 4.81 -0.20
N LEU A 137 10.32 4.86 -0.10
CA LEU A 137 11.17 5.66 -1.00
C LEU A 137 12.11 4.79 -1.84
N THR A 138 12.38 3.55 -1.42
CA THR A 138 13.04 2.51 -2.21
C THR A 138 12.34 1.14 -2.02
N GLN A 139 12.71 0.16 -2.85
CA GLN A 139 12.12 -1.20 -2.83
C GLN A 139 12.26 -1.92 -1.48
N HIS A 140 13.33 -1.71 -0.73
CA HIS A 140 13.66 -2.52 0.44
C HIS A 140 13.33 -1.86 1.77
N GLU A 141 12.70 -0.70 1.76
CA GLU A 141 12.39 0.06 2.98
C GLU A 141 11.08 -0.33 3.64
N LEU A 142 10.14 -0.92 2.90
CA LEU A 142 8.80 -1.21 3.40
C LEU A 142 8.27 -2.50 2.80
N ASP A 143 7.86 -3.42 3.67
CA ASP A 143 7.02 -4.56 3.32
C ASP A 143 5.54 -4.13 3.36
N ALA A 144 5.05 -3.60 2.23
CA ALA A 144 3.65 -3.20 2.09
C ALA A 144 2.68 -4.39 2.17
N GLY A 145 3.11 -5.60 1.78
CA GLY A 145 2.30 -6.81 1.86
C GLY A 145 1.86 -7.14 3.29
N SER A 146 2.76 -6.93 4.27
CA SER A 146 2.46 -7.12 5.71
C SER A 146 1.30 -6.25 6.24
N PHE A 147 0.95 -5.17 5.54
CA PHE A 147 -0.16 -4.28 5.91
C PHE A 147 -1.50 -4.69 5.30
N LEU A 148 -1.49 -5.66 4.38
CA LEU A 148 -2.65 -6.05 3.57
C LEU A 148 -3.06 -7.51 3.81
N GLU A 149 -2.11 -8.38 4.12
CA GLU A 149 -2.36 -9.80 4.42
C GLU A 149 -2.56 -10.01 5.93
N TYR A 150 -3.66 -10.66 6.31
CA TYR A 150 -4.05 -10.91 7.70
C TYR A 150 -4.55 -12.34 7.81
N ASP A 151 -4.02 -13.06 8.79
CA ASP A 151 -4.43 -14.42 9.08
C ASP A 151 -5.62 -14.43 10.04
N GLY A 152 -6.78 -14.86 9.54
CA GLY A 152 -7.93 -15.20 10.37
C GLY A 152 -9.08 -14.19 10.38
N VAL A 153 -10.29 -14.74 10.55
CA VAL A 153 -11.56 -14.00 10.51
C VAL A 153 -11.68 -12.97 11.63
N TRP A 154 -11.02 -13.20 12.77
CA TRP A 154 -11.06 -12.33 13.94
C TRP A 154 -10.28 -11.04 13.71
N ASP A 155 -9.08 -11.12 13.13
CA ASP A 155 -8.26 -9.95 12.79
C ASP A 155 -8.96 -9.08 11.74
N ALA A 156 -9.59 -9.71 10.75
CA ALA A 156 -10.40 -9.01 9.76
C ALA A 156 -11.61 -8.28 10.37
N LEU A 157 -12.28 -8.89 11.38
CA LEU A 157 -13.43 -8.31 12.06
C LEU A 157 -13.04 -7.15 12.99
N VAL A 158 -11.98 -7.33 13.80
CA VAL A 158 -11.52 -6.34 14.79
C VAL A 158 -10.90 -5.10 14.14
N ARG A 159 -10.26 -5.28 12.97
CA ARG A 159 -9.66 -4.19 12.21
C ARG A 159 -10.68 -3.23 11.62
N GLY A 160 -11.88 -3.72 11.28
CA GLY A 160 -12.84 -2.94 10.50
C GLY A 160 -12.34 -2.63 9.08
N ARG A 161 -13.08 -1.77 8.36
CA ARG A 161 -12.62 -1.23 7.08
C ARG A 161 -11.48 -0.24 7.33
N GLN A 162 -10.45 -0.30 6.49
CA GLN A 162 -9.32 0.64 6.48
C GLN A 162 -9.20 1.23 5.09
N HIS A 163 -8.94 2.53 5.02
CA HIS A 163 -8.47 3.17 3.80
C HIS A 163 -6.95 3.06 3.76
N VAL A 164 -6.42 2.24 2.85
CA VAL A 164 -4.97 2.05 2.72
C VAL A 164 -4.50 2.79 1.47
N GLY A 165 -3.67 3.81 1.67
CA GLY A 165 -2.99 4.56 0.62
C GLY A 165 -1.55 4.09 0.50
N LEU A 166 -1.10 3.75 -0.70
CA LEU A 166 0.28 3.35 -0.98
C LEU A 166 0.92 4.30 -1.99
N MET A 167 1.88 5.10 -1.53
CA MET A 167 2.71 5.96 -2.36
C MET A 167 3.80 5.11 -3.04
N ALA A 168 3.41 4.36 -4.07
CA ALA A 168 4.22 3.30 -4.67
C ALA A 168 5.38 3.79 -5.54
N GLN A 169 5.52 5.10 -5.76
CA GLN A 169 6.62 5.69 -6.52
C GLN A 169 8.00 5.20 -6.02
N GLY A 170 8.17 5.08 -4.69
CA GLY A 170 9.42 4.58 -4.11
C GLY A 170 9.76 3.14 -4.47
N PHE A 171 8.76 2.27 -4.65
CA PHE A 171 8.98 0.87 -5.04
C PHE A 171 9.40 0.73 -6.51
N GLN A 172 9.15 1.73 -7.34
CA GLN A 172 9.52 1.72 -8.76
C GLN A 172 10.90 2.32 -9.03
N ARG A 173 11.73 2.40 -7.99
CA ARG A 173 13.10 2.88 -8.05
C ARG A 173 14.06 1.71 -7.87
N ARG A 174 15.06 1.61 -8.74
CA ARG A 174 16.26 0.79 -8.49
C ARG A 174 17.45 1.72 -8.20
N LEU A 175 18.34 1.27 -7.35
CA LEU A 175 19.60 1.97 -7.10
C LEU A 175 20.66 1.42 -8.06
N GLY A 176 21.26 2.30 -8.85
CA GLY A 176 22.43 1.98 -9.67
C GLY A 176 23.70 1.82 -8.81
N PRO A 177 24.81 1.38 -9.42
CA PRO A 177 26.07 1.11 -8.69
C PRO A 177 26.62 2.31 -7.91
N ASP A 178 26.34 3.53 -8.37
CA ASP A 178 26.74 4.78 -7.73
C ASP A 178 25.65 5.42 -6.87
N GLY A 179 24.60 4.65 -6.53
CA GLY A 179 23.45 5.12 -5.77
C GLY A 179 22.45 5.94 -6.58
N ARG A 180 22.64 6.11 -7.90
CA ARG A 180 21.65 6.79 -8.77
C ARG A 180 20.31 6.08 -8.74
N VAL A 181 19.25 6.87 -8.60
CA VAL A 181 17.88 6.37 -8.71
C VAL A 181 17.53 6.22 -10.18
N LEU A 182 17.18 5.00 -10.59
CA LEU A 182 16.78 4.66 -11.95
C LEU A 182 15.37 4.06 -11.96
N PRO A 183 14.58 4.28 -13.02
CA PRO A 183 13.25 3.70 -13.14
C PRO A 183 13.33 2.18 -13.37
N LEU A 184 12.23 1.49 -13.05
CA LEU A 184 11.97 0.10 -13.42
C LEU A 184 11.06 0.03 -14.64
N LEU A 185 11.33 -0.96 -15.50
CA LEU A 185 10.53 -1.21 -16.72
C LEU A 185 9.25 -2.00 -16.44
N THR A 186 9.14 -2.62 -15.27
CA THR A 186 7.99 -3.40 -14.85
C THR A 186 7.63 -3.07 -13.40
N PRO A 187 6.38 -3.34 -12.97
CA PRO A 187 6.01 -3.26 -11.56
C PRO A 187 6.91 -4.15 -10.71
N SER A 188 7.48 -3.59 -9.66
CA SER A 188 8.33 -4.31 -8.70
C SER A 188 7.53 -5.35 -7.92
N PRO A 189 8.21 -6.42 -7.43
CA PRO A 189 7.58 -7.39 -6.54
C PRO A 189 6.92 -6.75 -5.31
N GLN A 190 7.52 -5.71 -4.75
CA GLN A 190 7.00 -5.01 -3.56
C GLN A 190 5.75 -4.18 -3.87
N LEU A 191 5.68 -3.55 -5.05
CA LEU A 191 4.45 -2.91 -5.52
C LEU A 191 3.35 -3.95 -5.66
N LEU A 192 3.61 -5.07 -6.34
CA LEU A 192 2.61 -6.13 -6.56
C LEU A 192 2.13 -6.75 -5.24
N ALA A 193 3.03 -7.02 -4.31
CA ALA A 193 2.67 -7.46 -2.95
C ALA A 193 1.82 -6.41 -2.21
N GLY A 194 2.14 -5.13 -2.40
CA GLY A 194 1.40 -3.97 -1.91
C GLY A 194 0.02 -3.73 -2.54
N LEU A 195 -0.41 -4.54 -3.51
CA LEU A 195 -1.80 -4.53 -4.00
C LEU A 195 -2.71 -5.45 -3.16
N GLY A 196 -2.11 -6.49 -2.58
CA GLY A 196 -2.81 -7.52 -1.82
C GLY A 196 -3.83 -8.30 -2.66
N ARG A 197 -4.61 -9.18 -1.99
CA ARG A 197 -5.57 -10.08 -2.68
C ARG A 197 -6.98 -9.51 -2.87
N SER A 198 -7.27 -8.33 -2.32
CA SER A 198 -8.66 -7.89 -2.10
C SER A 198 -9.05 -6.55 -2.75
N ARG A 199 -8.21 -5.97 -3.62
CA ARG A 199 -8.47 -4.71 -4.33
C ARG A 199 -8.97 -3.58 -3.39
N ARG A 200 -8.19 -3.28 -2.34
CA ARG A 200 -8.54 -2.32 -1.27
C ARG A 200 -7.58 -1.15 -1.11
N VAL A 201 -6.59 -1.07 -2.00
CA VAL A 201 -5.51 -0.09 -1.90
C VAL A 201 -5.80 1.05 -2.86
N SER A 202 -5.64 2.28 -2.39
CA SER A 202 -5.51 3.46 -3.24
C SER A 202 -4.01 3.64 -3.54
N LEU A 203 -3.63 3.34 -4.76
CA LEU A 203 -2.24 3.35 -5.22
C LEU A 203 -1.91 4.70 -5.84
N PHE A 204 -0.75 5.27 -5.49
CA PHE A 204 -0.27 6.54 -6.05
C PHE A 204 1.06 6.32 -6.77
N LEU A 205 1.11 6.72 -8.04
CA LEU A 205 2.25 6.63 -8.95
C LEU A 205 2.42 7.99 -9.70
N SER A 206 3.51 8.16 -10.43
CA SER A 206 3.60 9.19 -11.48
C SER A 206 3.77 8.57 -12.86
N ASP A 207 3.51 9.39 -13.88
CA ASP A 207 3.82 9.07 -15.27
C ASP A 207 5.28 8.67 -15.48
N VAL A 208 6.23 9.28 -14.75
CA VAL A 208 7.65 8.92 -14.81
C VAL A 208 7.87 7.44 -14.49
N GLU A 209 7.15 6.88 -13.52
CA GLU A 209 7.28 5.46 -13.15
C GLU A 209 6.48 4.52 -14.04
N THR A 210 5.39 5.00 -14.67
CA THR A 210 4.48 4.15 -15.45
C THR A 210 4.71 4.22 -16.96
N GLU A 211 5.31 5.29 -17.49
CA GLU A 211 5.63 5.46 -18.91
C GLU A 211 6.47 4.30 -19.49
N PRO A 212 7.46 3.73 -18.76
CA PRO A 212 8.22 2.60 -19.28
C PRO A 212 7.47 1.27 -19.30
N TRP A 213 6.26 1.19 -18.73
CA TRP A 213 5.53 -0.06 -18.61
C TRP A 213 4.81 -0.42 -19.91
N ALA A 214 4.81 -1.71 -20.23
CA ALA A 214 3.86 -2.25 -21.22
C ALA A 214 2.41 -2.06 -20.74
N GLU A 215 1.47 -1.90 -21.67
CA GLU A 215 0.05 -1.68 -21.36
C GLU A 215 -0.54 -2.76 -20.46
N ASP A 216 -0.14 -4.03 -20.63
CA ASP A 216 -0.58 -5.17 -19.81
C ASP A 216 -0.24 -4.98 -18.33
N TRP A 217 0.92 -4.38 -18.01
CA TRP A 217 1.30 -4.11 -16.63
C TRP A 217 0.45 -3.03 -16.00
N LEU A 218 0.15 -1.97 -16.75
CA LEU A 218 -0.75 -0.92 -16.28
C LEU A 218 -2.16 -1.49 -16.06
N GLY A 219 -2.66 -2.29 -17.00
CA GLY A 219 -3.93 -2.99 -16.90
C GLY A 219 -4.01 -3.92 -15.68
N LEU A 220 -2.94 -4.67 -15.40
CA LEU A 220 -2.84 -5.51 -14.20
C LEU A 220 -2.93 -4.70 -12.91
N VAL A 221 -2.15 -3.61 -12.82
CA VAL A 221 -2.09 -2.76 -11.63
C VAL A 221 -3.44 -2.06 -11.39
N VAL A 222 -4.04 -1.48 -12.43
CA VAL A 222 -5.38 -0.87 -12.39
C VAL A 222 -6.46 -1.89 -12.03
N GLY A 223 -6.35 -3.12 -12.55
CA GLY A 223 -7.26 -4.22 -12.23
C GLY A 223 -7.18 -4.68 -10.77
N SER A 224 -6.04 -4.47 -10.11
CA SER A 224 -5.73 -5.06 -8.80
C SER A 224 -5.85 -4.08 -7.61
N ALA A 225 -5.94 -2.77 -7.85
CA ALA A 225 -6.12 -1.74 -6.82
C ALA A 225 -7.57 -1.23 -6.73
N GLU A 226 -8.00 -0.73 -5.56
CA GLU A 226 -9.31 -0.05 -5.44
C GLU A 226 -9.33 1.22 -6.30
N ARG A 227 -8.19 1.93 -6.27
CA ARG A 227 -7.94 3.12 -7.07
C ARG A 227 -6.48 3.16 -7.48
N VAL A 228 -6.19 3.67 -8.67
CA VAL A 228 -4.83 4.02 -9.10
C VAL A 228 -4.81 5.49 -9.51
N LEU A 229 -3.95 6.27 -8.90
CA LEU A 229 -3.74 7.68 -9.22
C LEU A 229 -2.36 7.85 -9.83
N ILE A 230 -2.32 8.34 -11.07
CA ILE A 230 -1.09 8.63 -11.81
C ILE A 230 -0.96 10.14 -11.94
N THR A 231 -0.03 10.71 -11.17
CA THR A 231 0.31 12.13 -11.24
C THR A 231 1.15 12.44 -12.47
N ARG A 232 0.92 13.59 -13.10
CA ARG A 232 1.58 14.06 -14.34
C ARG A 232 2.12 15.48 -14.23
N GLY A 233 2.62 15.83 -13.05
CA GLY A 233 3.12 17.17 -12.76
C GLY A 233 2.12 18.27 -13.14
N SER A 234 2.52 19.17 -14.05
CA SER A 234 1.68 20.29 -14.51
C SER A 234 0.46 19.87 -15.34
N ALA A 235 0.40 18.63 -15.82
CA ALA A 235 -0.76 18.09 -16.55
C ALA A 235 -1.83 17.47 -15.62
N GLY A 236 -1.67 17.59 -14.30
CA GLY A 236 -2.64 17.11 -13.32
C GLY A 236 -2.41 15.65 -12.92
N ALA A 237 -3.48 14.87 -12.81
CA ALA A 237 -3.41 13.43 -12.55
C ALA A 237 -4.57 12.71 -13.23
N THR A 238 -4.44 11.40 -13.45
CA THR A 238 -5.58 10.53 -13.78
C THR A 238 -5.85 9.57 -12.64
N GLU A 239 -7.12 9.44 -12.27
CA GLU A 239 -7.63 8.42 -11.38
C GLU A 239 -8.31 7.31 -12.18
N TYR A 240 -7.89 6.07 -11.94
CA TYR A 240 -8.60 4.87 -12.34
C TYR A 240 -9.31 4.31 -11.11
N ASN A 241 -10.63 4.15 -11.19
CA ASN A 241 -11.43 3.56 -10.14
C ASN A 241 -12.62 2.76 -10.72
N ASP A 242 -13.48 2.25 -9.86
CA ASP A 242 -14.62 1.40 -10.24
C ASP A 242 -15.66 2.12 -11.12
N THR A 243 -15.63 3.45 -11.17
CA THR A 243 -16.54 4.29 -11.98
C THR A 243 -15.93 4.70 -13.32
N GLY A 244 -14.66 4.37 -13.57
CA GLY A 244 -13.96 4.64 -14.83
C GLY A 244 -12.66 5.40 -14.65
N VAL A 245 -12.32 6.17 -15.68
CA VAL A 245 -11.10 6.98 -15.77
C VAL A 245 -11.49 8.44 -15.61
N HIS A 246 -10.84 9.14 -14.69
CA HIS A 246 -11.16 10.54 -14.34
C HIS A 246 -9.90 11.39 -14.39
N ASP A 247 -10.01 12.58 -14.97
CA ASP A 247 -8.93 13.56 -14.94
C ASP A 247 -9.07 14.49 -13.73
N ILE A 248 -7.96 14.71 -13.06
CA ILE A 248 -7.82 15.62 -11.93
C ILE A 248 -6.99 16.80 -12.41
N HIS A 249 -7.63 17.96 -12.49
CA HIS A 249 -6.97 19.18 -12.94
C HIS A 249 -6.07 19.78 -11.86
N ILE A 250 -5.01 20.48 -12.29
CA ILE A 250 -4.15 21.24 -11.39
C ILE A 250 -4.90 22.44 -10.79
N VAL A 251 -4.48 22.84 -9.60
CA VAL A 251 -4.75 24.20 -9.10
C VAL A 251 -3.61 25.10 -9.56
N PRO A 252 -3.86 26.09 -10.44
CA PRO A 252 -2.82 26.99 -10.94
C PRO A 252 -2.24 27.82 -9.78
N VAL A 253 -0.94 28.09 -9.87
CA VAL A 253 -0.20 28.93 -8.91
C VAL A 253 0.65 29.94 -9.68
N ASP A 254 0.85 31.11 -9.10
CA ASP A 254 1.59 32.21 -9.75
C ASP A 254 3.05 31.84 -10.04
N LYS A 255 3.66 31.04 -9.16
CA LYS A 255 5.05 30.62 -9.29
C LYS A 255 5.28 29.25 -8.66
N VAL A 256 5.74 28.30 -9.49
CA VAL A 256 6.32 27.04 -9.03
C VAL A 256 7.75 27.30 -8.56
N ARG A 257 8.06 26.94 -7.31
CA ARG A 257 9.40 27.08 -6.72
C ARG A 257 10.17 25.76 -6.72
N ASP A 258 9.55 24.68 -6.28
CA ASP A 258 10.17 23.35 -6.27
C ASP A 258 9.08 22.25 -6.22
N THR A 259 9.23 21.20 -7.02
CA THR A 259 8.21 20.15 -7.18
C THR A 259 8.37 18.96 -6.22
N ASN A 260 9.43 18.91 -5.40
CA ASN A 260 9.64 17.81 -4.46
C ASN A 260 8.51 17.74 -3.43
N GLY A 261 8.10 16.51 -3.10
CA GLY A 261 7.01 16.25 -2.15
C GLY A 261 5.61 16.67 -2.62
N ALA A 262 5.45 17.17 -3.84
CA ALA A 262 4.12 17.47 -4.40
C ALA A 262 3.26 16.20 -4.53
N GLY A 263 3.86 15.08 -4.97
CA GLY A 263 3.19 13.78 -5.04
C GLY A 263 2.80 13.24 -3.66
N ASP A 264 3.69 13.33 -2.68
CA ASP A 264 3.41 12.90 -1.30
C ASP A 264 2.30 13.75 -0.66
N THR A 265 2.33 15.06 -0.91
CA THR A 265 1.29 16.00 -0.48
C THR A 265 -0.05 15.72 -1.16
N PHE A 266 -0.03 15.46 -2.47
CA PHE A 266 -1.20 15.06 -3.25
C PHE A 266 -1.83 13.79 -2.67
N ALA A 267 -1.03 12.73 -2.53
CA ALA A 267 -1.50 11.44 -2.03
C ALA A 267 -2.05 11.54 -0.60
N THR A 268 -1.39 12.32 0.26
CA THR A 268 -1.88 12.57 1.62
C THR A 268 -3.21 13.32 1.61
N GLY A 269 -3.30 14.43 0.87
CA GLY A 269 -4.53 15.20 0.73
C GLY A 269 -5.68 14.36 0.18
N TYR A 270 -5.41 13.53 -0.83
CA TYR A 270 -6.39 12.60 -1.39
C TYR A 270 -6.93 11.63 -0.35
N MET A 271 -6.03 10.95 0.38
CA MET A 271 -6.44 9.98 1.42
C MET A 271 -7.21 10.64 2.56
N LEU A 272 -6.83 11.85 2.96
CA LEU A 272 -7.52 12.63 3.98
C LEU A 272 -8.92 13.09 3.53
N ALA A 273 -9.08 13.44 2.25
CA ALA A 273 -10.37 13.79 1.67
C ALA A 273 -11.27 12.56 1.49
N LEU A 274 -10.71 11.47 0.96
CA LEU A 274 -11.41 10.21 0.73
C LEU A 274 -11.95 9.63 2.04
N SER A 275 -11.12 9.58 3.09
CA SER A 275 -11.52 9.05 4.40
C SER A 275 -12.58 9.91 5.12
N ARG A 276 -12.76 11.16 4.69
CA ARG A 276 -13.82 12.06 5.16
C ARG A 276 -15.08 12.02 4.30
N GLY A 277 -15.09 11.23 3.23
CA GLY A 277 -16.22 11.15 2.31
C GLY A 277 -16.44 12.45 1.52
N MET A 278 -15.40 13.23 1.26
CA MET A 278 -15.49 14.39 0.38
C MET A 278 -15.90 13.94 -1.04
N ALA A 279 -16.76 14.72 -1.70
CA ALA A 279 -17.27 14.39 -3.01
C ALA A 279 -16.17 14.38 -4.10
N ASP A 280 -15.19 15.27 -3.99
CA ASP A 280 -14.08 15.40 -4.93
C ASP A 280 -12.73 15.37 -4.17
N PRO A 281 -12.22 14.17 -3.84
CA PRO A 281 -10.90 14.05 -3.21
C PRO A 281 -9.76 14.45 -4.15
N GLY A 282 -9.95 14.37 -5.47
CA GLY A 282 -8.96 14.73 -6.47
C GLY A 282 -8.66 16.24 -6.49
N ALA A 283 -9.70 17.07 -6.53
CA ALA A 283 -9.52 18.53 -6.45
C ALA A 283 -8.87 18.95 -5.12
N HIS A 284 -9.22 18.30 -4.01
CA HIS A 284 -8.61 18.57 -2.72
C HIS A 284 -7.12 18.20 -2.68
N ALA A 285 -6.77 17.03 -3.22
CA ALA A 285 -5.39 16.59 -3.37
C ALA A 285 -4.57 17.54 -4.24
N SER A 286 -5.13 17.99 -5.36
CA SER A 286 -4.54 18.97 -6.27
C SER A 286 -4.28 20.31 -5.58
N TRP A 287 -5.25 20.79 -4.80
CA TRP A 287 -5.09 22.00 -3.99
C TRP A 287 -3.96 21.84 -2.95
N ALA A 288 -3.91 20.74 -2.21
CA ALA A 288 -2.84 20.50 -1.24
C ALA A 288 -1.46 20.46 -1.94
N ALA A 289 -1.34 19.74 -3.06
CA ALA A 289 -0.10 19.65 -3.84
C ALA A 289 0.36 21.03 -4.34
N SER A 290 -0.58 21.89 -4.73
CA SER A 290 -0.27 23.26 -5.14
C SER A 290 0.41 24.08 -4.03
N ARG A 291 0.12 23.80 -2.75
CA ARG A 291 0.77 24.46 -1.61
C ARG A 291 2.22 24.03 -1.47
N ALA A 292 2.53 22.76 -1.72
CA ALA A 292 3.90 22.25 -1.71
C ALA A 292 4.76 22.84 -2.84
N VAL A 293 4.22 22.95 -4.06
CA VAL A 293 5.02 23.44 -5.21
C VAL A 293 5.35 24.93 -5.14
N MET A 294 4.58 25.72 -4.37
CA MET A 294 4.87 27.14 -4.13
C MET A 294 6.02 27.37 -3.14
N GLN A 295 6.53 26.32 -2.50
CA GLN A 295 7.57 26.40 -1.48
C GLN A 295 8.92 25.88 -1.97
N PRO A 296 10.04 26.49 -1.56
CA PRO A 296 11.37 25.96 -1.85
C PRO A 296 11.64 24.66 -1.08
N GLN A 297 12.54 23.82 -1.58
CA GLN A 297 12.93 22.56 -0.90
C GLN A 297 13.49 22.80 0.50
N SER A 298 14.24 23.88 0.72
CA SER A 298 14.95 24.15 1.97
C SER A 298 14.06 24.35 3.21
N CYS A 299 12.77 24.65 3.03
CA CYS A 299 11.80 24.75 4.14
C CYS A 299 10.78 23.60 4.19
N LYS A 300 10.70 22.78 3.14
CA LYS A 300 9.76 21.66 3.08
C LYS A 300 10.24 20.54 4.01
N PRO A 301 9.31 19.80 4.65
CA PRO A 301 7.86 19.82 4.44
C PRO A 301 7.06 20.83 5.30
N HIS A 302 7.67 21.51 6.27
CA HIS A 302 6.94 22.38 7.22
C HIS A 302 6.16 23.50 6.52
N CYS A 303 6.85 24.31 5.69
CA CYS A 303 6.23 25.45 5.02
C CYS A 303 5.10 25.08 4.04
N ALA A 304 5.07 23.83 3.56
CA ALA A 304 3.95 23.33 2.75
C ALA A 304 2.69 23.10 3.61
N GLY A 305 2.88 22.56 4.83
CA GLY A 305 1.80 22.39 5.81
C GLY A 305 1.25 23.73 6.30
N ASP A 306 2.11 24.72 6.54
CA ASP A 306 1.70 26.05 7.01
C ASP A 306 0.73 26.76 6.04
N LEU A 307 0.87 26.53 4.73
CA LEU A 307 -0.04 27.06 3.71
C LEU A 307 -1.40 26.35 3.64
N ILE A 308 -1.54 25.21 4.31
CA ILE A 308 -2.78 24.43 4.37
C ILE A 308 -3.52 24.66 5.69
N GLU A 309 -2.78 24.92 6.76
CA GLU A 309 -3.33 25.08 8.10
C GLU A 309 -4.47 26.12 8.12
N GLY A 310 -5.54 25.80 8.85
CA GLY A 310 -6.73 26.66 8.98
C GLY A 310 -7.69 26.67 7.78
N HIS A 311 -7.37 25.99 6.67
CA HIS A 311 -8.24 25.96 5.48
C HIS A 311 -9.09 24.69 5.36
N VAL A 312 -8.89 23.71 6.25
CA VAL A 312 -9.66 22.45 6.27
C VAL A 312 -10.42 22.31 7.59
N PRO A 313 -11.74 21.99 7.57
CA PRO A 313 -12.52 21.82 8.79
C PRO A 313 -11.98 20.71 9.70
N ALA A 314 -11.97 20.97 11.01
CA ALA A 314 -11.58 19.98 12.01
C ALA A 314 -12.52 18.76 12.00
N TRP A 315 -11.96 17.56 12.17
CA TRP A 315 -12.72 16.31 12.14
C TRP A 315 -13.34 15.99 13.52
N GLY A 316 -14.52 16.55 13.79
CA GLY A 316 -15.23 16.40 15.06
C GLY A 316 -15.86 15.01 15.30
N ALA A 317 -16.28 14.75 16.55
CA ALA A 317 -16.85 13.48 16.98
C ALA A 317 -18.10 13.05 16.17
N GLY A 318 -18.94 14.01 15.76
CA GLY A 318 -20.13 13.72 14.93
C GLY A 318 -19.77 13.13 13.56
N ALA A 319 -18.72 13.64 12.92
CA ALA A 319 -18.24 13.11 11.65
C ALA A 319 -17.64 11.71 11.80
N LYS A 320 -16.95 11.43 12.93
CA LYS A 320 -16.45 10.08 13.26
C LYS A 320 -17.59 9.08 13.47
N LEU A 321 -18.66 9.49 14.15
CA LEU A 321 -19.85 8.65 14.34
C LEU A 321 -20.56 8.35 13.02
N LEU A 322 -20.70 9.36 12.15
CA LEU A 322 -21.31 9.18 10.83
C LEU A 322 -20.49 8.20 9.98
N ALA A 323 -19.16 8.33 9.97
CA ALA A 323 -18.27 7.40 9.28
C ALA A 323 -18.39 5.97 9.83
N ALA A 324 -18.43 5.79 11.15
CA ALA A 324 -18.63 4.47 11.77
C ALA A 324 -19.99 3.85 11.39
N ALA A 325 -21.06 4.65 11.32
CA ALA A 325 -22.37 4.17 10.90
C ALA A 325 -22.40 3.76 9.41
N GLN A 326 -21.74 4.53 8.55
CA GLN A 326 -21.58 4.20 7.12
C GLN A 326 -20.77 2.91 6.92
N ASP A 327 -19.69 2.74 7.67
CA ASP A 327 -18.87 1.53 7.66
C ASP A 327 -19.68 0.30 8.06
N LEU A 328 -20.46 0.39 9.15
CA LEU A 328 -21.36 -0.70 9.58
C LEU A 328 -22.37 -1.06 8.48
N GLY A 329 -22.96 -0.05 7.83
CA GLY A 329 -23.89 -0.25 6.71
C GLY A 329 -23.22 -0.87 5.47
N SER A 330 -21.95 -0.55 5.22
CA SER A 330 -21.16 -1.15 4.14
C SER A 330 -20.77 -2.61 4.45
N MET A 331 -20.46 -2.92 5.71
CA MET A 331 -20.17 -4.28 6.17
C MET A 331 -21.41 -5.16 6.09
N ALA A 332 -22.56 -4.65 6.52
CA ALA A 332 -23.84 -5.37 6.42
C ALA A 332 -24.18 -5.69 4.96
N ARG A 333 -24.06 -4.70 4.05
CA ARG A 333 -24.24 -4.93 2.60
C ARG A 333 -23.22 -5.91 2.03
N GLY A 334 -21.94 -5.77 2.39
CA GLY A 334 -20.88 -6.64 1.90
C GLY A 334 -20.99 -8.09 2.39
N LEU A 335 -21.57 -8.33 3.57
CA LEU A 335 -21.92 -9.66 4.06
C LEU A 335 -23.12 -10.24 3.32
N LEU A 336 -24.14 -9.42 3.07
CA LEU A 336 -25.31 -9.81 2.27
C LEU A 336 -24.90 -10.18 0.84
N ASP A 337 -24.09 -9.35 0.17
CA ASP A 337 -23.62 -9.59 -1.19
C ASP A 337 -22.74 -10.84 -1.29
N ARG A 338 -21.86 -11.08 -0.30
CA ARG A 338 -21.06 -12.33 -0.26
C ARG A 338 -21.95 -13.55 -0.06
N GLY A 339 -22.89 -13.48 0.89
CA GLY A 339 -23.86 -14.55 1.10
C GLY A 339 -24.71 -14.83 -0.14
N LEU A 340 -25.09 -13.78 -0.87
CA LEU A 340 -25.81 -13.90 -2.15
C LEU A 340 -24.93 -14.52 -3.23
N ARG A 341 -23.67 -14.08 -3.39
CA ARG A 341 -22.73 -14.64 -4.38
C ARG A 341 -22.35 -16.08 -4.09
N GLU A 342 -22.02 -16.40 -2.84
CA GLU A 342 -21.71 -17.77 -2.41
C GLU A 342 -22.94 -18.66 -2.50
N GLY A 343 -24.13 -18.14 -2.16
CA GLY A 343 -25.40 -18.84 -2.33
C GLY A 343 -25.74 -19.10 -3.81
N LEU A 344 -25.48 -18.13 -4.69
CA LEU A 344 -25.69 -18.27 -6.13
C LEU A 344 -24.68 -19.23 -6.76
N ALA A 345 -23.40 -19.15 -6.36
CA ALA A 345 -22.35 -20.06 -6.81
C ALA A 345 -22.61 -21.50 -6.34
N ALA A 346 -23.03 -21.69 -5.09
CA ALA A 346 -23.46 -22.98 -4.57
C ALA A 346 -24.70 -23.51 -5.33
N ALA A 347 -25.68 -22.64 -5.62
CA ALA A 347 -26.88 -23.02 -6.37
C ALA A 347 -26.57 -23.38 -7.83
N LEU A 348 -25.62 -22.70 -8.47
CA LEU A 348 -25.13 -23.02 -9.82
C LEU A 348 -24.38 -24.35 -9.82
N HIS A 349 -23.48 -24.58 -8.86
CA HIS A 349 -22.80 -25.87 -8.70
C HIS A 349 -23.78 -27.02 -8.44
N LEU A 350 -24.82 -26.80 -7.63
CA LEU A 350 -25.87 -27.79 -7.39
C LEU A 350 -26.69 -28.12 -8.65
N ARG A 351 -26.78 -27.18 -9.60
CA ARG A 351 -27.48 -27.34 -10.88
C ARG A 351 -26.69 -28.14 -11.92
N GLU A 352 -25.36 -28.15 -11.80
CA GLU A 352 -24.44 -28.91 -12.66
C GLU A 352 -24.23 -30.35 -12.18
N LEU A 353 -24.76 -30.72 -11.01
CA LEU A 353 -24.67 -32.09 -10.50
C LEU A 353 -25.60 -33.04 -11.28
N PRO A 354 -25.11 -34.23 -11.69
CA PRO A 354 -25.94 -35.26 -12.31
C PRO A 354 -27.15 -35.63 -11.44
N ALA A 355 -28.28 -35.94 -12.09
CA ALA A 355 -29.49 -36.37 -11.41
C ALA A 355 -29.21 -37.58 -10.49
N GLY A 356 -29.54 -37.45 -9.20
CA GLY A 356 -29.34 -38.49 -8.17
C GLY A 356 -28.15 -38.27 -7.23
N THR A 357 -27.27 -37.31 -7.51
CA THR A 357 -26.09 -37.02 -6.66
C THR A 357 -26.48 -36.52 -5.27
N LEU A 358 -27.48 -35.63 -5.17
CA LEU A 358 -28.00 -35.14 -3.90
C LEU A 358 -28.67 -36.24 -3.05
N THR A 359 -29.33 -37.19 -3.71
CA THR A 359 -29.97 -38.35 -3.08
C THR A 359 -28.93 -39.32 -2.52
N GLN A 360 -27.81 -39.52 -3.22
CA GLN A 360 -26.67 -40.30 -2.71
C GLN A 360 -25.94 -39.62 -1.55
N MET A 361 -25.77 -38.29 -1.60
CA MET A 361 -25.15 -37.55 -0.49
C MET A 361 -26.03 -37.56 0.77
N ALA A 362 -27.35 -37.44 0.62
CA ALA A 362 -28.30 -37.55 1.73
C ALA A 362 -28.36 -38.98 2.31
N ALA A 363 -28.31 -40.01 1.46
CA ALA A 363 -28.27 -41.41 1.89
C ALA A 363 -26.97 -41.78 2.64
N LYS A 364 -25.87 -41.07 2.39
CA LYS A 364 -24.58 -41.25 3.08
C LYS A 364 -24.51 -40.50 4.42
N ALA A 365 -25.37 -39.50 4.62
CA ALA A 365 -25.42 -38.67 5.83
C ALA A 365 -26.42 -39.18 6.90
N GLY A 366 -27.29 -40.14 6.59
CA GLY A 366 -28.17 -40.84 7.54
C GLY A 366 -27.74 -42.29 7.78
N LEU A 367 -27.50 -42.69 9.03
CA LEU A 367 -26.88 -43.97 9.44
C LEU A 367 -27.84 -45.18 9.57
N GLY A 368 -27.39 -46.36 9.06
CA GLY A 368 -27.47 -47.74 9.65
C GLY A 368 -28.70 -48.63 9.35
N PRO A 369 -28.71 -49.97 9.69
CA PRO A 369 -27.65 -50.84 10.26
C PRO A 369 -27.52 -52.26 9.62
N HIS A 370 -26.35 -52.92 9.69
CA HIS A 370 -26.23 -54.39 9.88
C HIS A 370 -24.78 -54.78 10.23
N GLY A 371 -24.61 -55.49 11.35
CA GLY A 371 -23.33 -55.89 11.96
C GLY A 371 -22.60 -57.06 11.28
N PRO A 372 -21.41 -57.43 11.80
CA PRO A 372 -20.51 -58.36 11.13
C PRO A 372 -20.90 -59.83 11.37
N ARG A 373 -20.87 -60.64 10.32
CA ARG A 373 -20.82 -62.11 10.42
C ARG A 373 -19.52 -62.64 9.82
N HIS A 374 -18.85 -63.46 10.64
CA HIS A 374 -17.66 -64.25 10.32
C HIS A 374 -17.90 -65.34 9.28
N GLY A 375 -16.82 -65.74 8.59
CA GLY A 375 -16.67 -67.00 7.83
C GLY A 375 -15.59 -66.85 6.74
N ALA A 376 -14.30 -67.03 7.05
CA ALA A 376 -13.55 -68.29 7.06
C ALA A 376 -13.04 -68.74 5.67
N GLY A 377 -11.71 -68.84 5.56
CA GLY A 377 -11.03 -69.86 4.73
C GLY A 377 -10.48 -69.40 3.38
N GLY A 378 -9.15 -69.48 3.22
CA GLY A 378 -8.54 -69.55 1.89
C GLY A 378 -7.13 -68.97 1.78
N LYS A 379 -6.11 -69.79 2.08
CA LYS A 379 -4.68 -69.52 1.83
C LYS A 379 -4.36 -69.44 0.33
N GLN A 380 -3.41 -68.56 -0.05
CA GLN A 380 -2.18 -68.84 -0.84
C GLN A 380 -1.44 -67.50 -1.08
N LYS A 381 -0.25 -67.25 -0.51
CA LYS A 381 1.12 -67.60 -0.96
C LYS A 381 1.56 -66.96 -2.29
N GLY A 382 2.72 -66.28 -2.24
CA GLY A 382 3.59 -65.96 -3.39
C GLY A 382 3.99 -64.48 -3.42
N ALA A 383 5.11 -64.10 -2.80
CA ALA A 383 6.44 -63.95 -3.44
C ALA A 383 6.53 -62.64 -4.25
N GLY A 384 7.24 -61.62 -3.74
CA GLY A 384 8.65 -61.35 -4.05
C GLY A 384 8.70 -60.20 -5.06
N GLY A 385 9.58 -59.21 -5.05
CA GLY A 385 10.76 -58.88 -4.27
C GLY A 385 11.44 -57.71 -5.00
N ALA A 386 12.27 -56.96 -4.26
CA ALA A 386 13.32 -56.03 -4.74
C ALA A 386 12.89 -54.82 -5.61
N GLY A 387 13.49 -53.63 -5.51
CA GLY A 387 14.65 -53.18 -4.74
C GLY A 387 15.16 -51.86 -5.32
N SER A 388 15.86 -51.08 -4.47
CA SER A 388 16.78 -49.95 -4.74
C SER A 388 16.22 -48.73 -5.52
N GLY A 389 16.40 -47.47 -5.11
CA GLY A 389 17.43 -46.87 -4.26
C GLY A 389 18.52 -46.23 -5.11
N GLY A 390 18.58 -44.90 -5.18
CA GLY A 390 19.64 -44.16 -5.88
C GLY A 390 19.54 -42.64 -5.70
N LYS A 391 20.46 -42.08 -4.92
CA LYS A 391 20.72 -40.63 -4.71
C LYS A 391 21.34 -39.99 -5.96
N LEU A 392 21.19 -38.67 -6.09
CA LEU A 392 22.04 -37.80 -6.92
C LEU A 392 22.57 -36.63 -6.09
N ALA A 393 23.87 -36.36 -6.24
CA ALA A 393 24.61 -35.24 -5.69
C ALA A 393 25.38 -34.53 -6.83
N ALA A 394 25.82 -33.32 -6.50
CA ALA A 394 26.45 -32.26 -7.30
C ALA A 394 27.64 -32.62 -8.22
N GLY A 395 27.92 -31.69 -9.15
CA GLY A 395 29.20 -31.53 -9.85
C GLY A 395 29.27 -30.16 -10.55
N LEU A 396 30.28 -29.37 -10.17
CA LEU A 396 30.81 -28.16 -10.81
C LEU A 396 31.75 -28.56 -11.96
N GLU A 397 32.00 -27.66 -12.92
CA GLU A 397 33.30 -27.45 -13.56
C GLU A 397 33.31 -26.14 -14.40
N ASP A 398 34.42 -25.41 -14.26
CA ASP A 398 34.84 -24.17 -14.93
C ASP A 398 35.56 -24.47 -16.26
N GLU A 399 35.68 -23.48 -17.17
CA GLU A 399 36.91 -23.17 -17.94
C GLU A 399 36.75 -21.88 -18.80
N ASP A 400 37.66 -20.93 -18.53
CA ASP A 400 38.34 -19.84 -19.28
C ASP A 400 38.25 -19.83 -20.84
N ASP A 401 38.59 -18.82 -21.66
CA ASP A 401 39.21 -17.48 -21.61
C ASP A 401 38.99 -16.83 -23.02
N ASP A 402 39.11 -15.49 -23.15
CA ASP A 402 39.77 -14.75 -24.25
C ASP A 402 39.19 -13.32 -24.51
N ASP A 403 40.15 -12.39 -24.57
CA ASP A 403 40.10 -10.94 -24.80
C ASP A 403 39.64 -10.51 -26.22
N ASP A 404 39.10 -9.29 -26.36
CA ASP A 404 39.56 -8.29 -27.36
C ASP A 404 38.75 -6.96 -27.33
N ASP A 405 39.45 -5.91 -27.75
CA ASP A 405 39.28 -4.47 -27.54
C ASP A 405 38.12 -3.73 -28.26
N ASP A 406 37.86 -2.52 -27.73
CA ASP A 406 37.39 -1.26 -28.34
C ASP A 406 36.75 -1.25 -29.74
N GLU A 407 35.52 -0.71 -29.85
CA GLU A 407 35.27 0.45 -30.73
C GLU A 407 33.92 1.14 -30.45
N VAL A 408 34.00 2.43 -30.18
CA VAL A 408 32.88 3.38 -30.11
C VAL A 408 32.48 3.77 -31.52
N VAL A 409 31.26 3.44 -31.95
CA VAL A 409 30.64 4.05 -33.14
C VAL A 409 29.38 4.80 -32.75
N MET A 410 29.52 6.12 -32.67
CA MET A 410 28.44 7.10 -32.60
C MET A 410 27.78 7.21 -33.97
N THR A 411 26.52 6.76 -34.09
CA THR A 411 25.71 7.00 -35.28
C THR A 411 24.73 8.15 -35.04
N VAL A 412 25.04 9.28 -35.66
CA VAL A 412 24.20 10.47 -35.75
C VAL A 412 23.01 10.17 -36.67
N ALA A 413 21.78 10.28 -36.15
CA ALA A 413 20.57 10.30 -36.96
C ALA A 413 20.09 11.75 -37.14
N THR A 414 20.25 12.23 -38.36
CA THR A 414 19.72 13.48 -38.92
C THR A 414 18.20 13.59 -38.78
N VAL A 415 17.76 14.71 -38.19
CA VAL A 415 16.37 15.21 -38.25
C VAL A 415 16.26 16.12 -39.47
N THR A 416 15.29 15.82 -40.35
CA THR A 416 14.90 16.70 -41.45
C THR A 416 13.55 17.31 -41.12
N LEU A 417 13.57 18.64 -40.93
CA LEU A 417 12.53 19.69 -40.93
C LEU A 417 11.11 19.36 -40.45
#